data_AF-A0A2A2B6Z8-F1
#
_entry.id   AF-A0A2A2B6Z8-F1
#
_cell.length_a   1.000
_cell.length_b   1.000
_cell.length_c   1.000
_cell.angle_alpha   90.00
_cell.angle_beta   90.00
_cell.angle_gamma   90.00
#
_symmetry.space_group_name_H-M   'P 1'
#
loop_
_entity.id
_entity.type
_entity.pdbx_description
1 polymer ?
#
loop_
_entity_poly.entity_id
_entity_poly.type
_entity_poly.pdbx_seq_one_letter_code
_entity_poly.pdbx_strand_id
1 'polypeptide(L)'
;MAHLGLDVPEPPSYDASIQDVIQTFYLVARGRSYTDGQALPISVKNITDVVSVHPINVPRSILDGIIFEIDNLVLDEVAEKNKRDKPKNT
;
A
#
# COMPACT_ATOMS: atom_id res chain seq x y z
N MET A 1 -2.18 29.01 -28.66
CA MET A 1 -1.37 27.81 -28.40
C MET A 1 -2.12 26.64 -28.98
N ALA A 2 -1.56 25.96 -29.98
CA ALA A 2 -2.24 24.91 -30.72
C ALA A 2 -2.33 23.64 -29.88
N HIS A 3 -3.54 23.20 -29.56
CA HIS A 3 -3.80 21.91 -28.93
C HIS A 3 -3.95 20.86 -30.03
N LEU A 4 -3.00 19.92 -30.12
CA LEU A 4 -3.22 18.64 -30.79
C LEU A 4 -4.47 18.02 -30.17
N GLY A 5 -5.49 17.71 -30.98
CA GLY A 5 -6.86 17.38 -30.58
C GLY A 5 -7.06 16.07 -29.82
N LEU A 6 -6.32 15.87 -28.74
CA LEU A 6 -6.59 14.88 -27.70
C LEU A 6 -6.91 15.68 -26.44
N ASP A 7 -8.16 15.60 -25.99
CA ASP A 7 -8.53 16.10 -24.66
C ASP A 7 -7.62 15.39 -23.65
N VAL A 8 -6.69 16.14 -23.06
CA VAL A 8 -5.91 15.65 -21.93
C VAL A 8 -6.89 15.54 -20.78
N PRO A 9 -7.11 14.35 -20.21
CA PRO A 9 -8.01 14.22 -19.07
C PRO A 9 -7.50 15.12 -17.94
N GLU A 10 -8.42 15.86 -17.31
CA GLU A 10 -8.05 16.67 -16.16
C GLU A 10 -7.43 15.77 -15.08
N PRO A 11 -6.36 16.22 -14.39
CA PRO A 11 -5.79 15.47 -13.31
C PRO A 11 -6.87 15.18 -12.25
N PRO A 12 -6.84 14.01 -11.60
CA PRO A 12 -7.82 13.70 -10.57
C PRO A 12 -7.79 14.78 -9.49
N SER A 13 -8.97 15.17 -9.01
CA SER A 13 -9.10 16.10 -7.88
C SER A 13 -8.32 15.55 -6.68
N TYR A 14 -7.64 16.45 -5.98
CA TYR A 14 -6.99 16.09 -4.72
C TYR A 14 -8.04 15.62 -3.71
N ASP A 15 -7.85 14.42 -3.17
CA ASP A 15 -8.67 13.85 -2.11
C ASP A 15 -7.81 13.62 -0.87
N ALA A 16 -8.07 14.41 0.18
CA ALA A 16 -7.37 14.33 1.45
C ALA A 16 -7.49 12.94 2.09
N SER A 17 -8.65 12.29 1.93
CA SER A 17 -8.91 10.96 2.50
C SER A 17 -8.03 9.89 1.85
N ILE A 18 -7.83 9.98 0.54
CA ILE A 18 -6.94 9.08 -0.19
C ILE A 18 -5.49 9.28 0.26
N GLN A 19 -5.07 10.54 0.43
CA GLN A 19 -3.72 10.84 0.91
C GLN A 19 -3.48 10.30 2.32
N ASP A 20 -4.46 10.45 3.22
CA ASP A 20 -4.36 9.92 4.58
C ASP A 20 -4.26 8.39 4.59
N VAL A 21 -4.99 7.69 3.71
CA VAL A 21 -4.90 6.23 3.58
C VAL A 21 -3.52 5.81 3.05
N ILE A 22 -2.98 6.48 2.03
CA ILE A 22 -1.64 6.21 1.49
C ILE A 22 -0.59 6.45 2.57
N GLN A 23 -0.69 7.56 3.31
CA GLN A 23 0.22 7.88 4.40
C GLN A 23 0.14 6.85 5.52
N THR A 24 -1.07 6.39 5.86
CA THR A 24 -1.28 5.31 6.83
C THR A 24 -0.59 4.03 6.37
N PHE A 25 -0.79 3.61 5.12
CA PHE A 25 -0.12 2.43 4.56
C PHE A 25 1.40 2.56 4.64
N TYR A 26 1.95 3.71 4.27
CA TYR A 26 3.39 3.96 4.32
C TYR A 26 3.95 3.75 5.74
N LEU A 27 3.29 4.31 6.75
CA LEU A 27 3.71 4.18 8.15
C LEU A 27 3.59 2.74 8.65
N VAL A 28 2.49 2.05 8.32
CA VAL A 28 2.24 0.67 8.72
C VAL A 28 3.25 -0.27 8.06
N ALA A 29 3.50 -0.13 6.75
CA ALA A 29 4.44 -0.95 6.00
C ALA A 29 5.88 -0.77 6.50
N ARG A 30 6.24 0.44 6.95
CA ARG A 30 7.56 0.70 7.57
C ARG A 30 7.73 -0.03 8.90
N GLY A 31 6.65 -0.23 9.65
CA GLY A 31 6.61 -0.98 10.90
C GLY A 31 6.40 -2.50 10.72
N ARG A 32 6.49 -3.01 9.49
CA ARG A 32 6.22 -4.42 9.18
C ARG A 32 7.17 -5.35 9.95
N SER A 33 6.59 -6.45 10.43
CA SER A 33 7.35 -7.52 11.06
C SER A 33 7.98 -8.45 10.02
N TYR A 34 9.15 -8.99 10.35
CA TYR A 34 9.88 -9.92 9.49
C TYR A 34 10.25 -11.17 10.30
N THR A 35 10.15 -12.34 9.67
CA THR A 35 10.58 -13.62 10.24
C THR A 35 11.48 -14.31 9.23
N ASP A 36 12.68 -14.70 9.64
CA ASP A 36 13.69 -15.33 8.77
C ASP A 36 13.95 -14.55 7.46
N GLY A 37 13.92 -13.22 7.56
CA GLY A 37 14.09 -12.31 6.41
C GLY A 37 12.87 -12.19 5.50
N GLN A 38 11.76 -12.88 5.80
CA GLN A 38 10.50 -12.80 5.05
C GLN A 38 9.56 -11.76 5.67
N ALA A 39 9.00 -10.91 4.82
CA ALA A 39 7.97 -9.95 5.20
C ALA A 39 6.70 -10.67 5.64
N LEU A 40 6.24 -10.41 6.87
CA LEU A 40 4.94 -10.89 7.32
C LEU A 40 3.81 -9.99 6.82
N PRO A 41 2.59 -10.53 6.65
CA PRO A 41 1.40 -9.73 6.38
C PRO A 41 1.17 -8.67 7.46
N ILE A 42 0.71 -7.51 7.03
CA ILE A 42 0.29 -6.42 7.90
C ILE A 42 -0.90 -6.90 8.73
N SER A 43 -0.80 -6.76 10.05
CA SER A 43 -1.88 -7.12 10.96
C SER A 43 -2.73 -5.91 11.36
N VAL A 44 -3.95 -6.17 11.85
CA VAL A 44 -4.82 -5.16 12.49
C VAL A 44 -4.08 -4.41 13.60
N LYS A 45 -3.17 -5.07 14.33
CA LYS A 45 -2.38 -4.43 15.38
C LYS A 45 -1.45 -3.36 14.79
N ASN A 46 -0.77 -3.65 13.68
CA ASN A 46 0.12 -2.67 13.05
C ASN A 46 -0.65 -1.43 12.61
N ILE A 47 -1.84 -1.61 12.04
CA ILE A 47 -2.72 -0.50 11.66
C ILE A 47 -3.16 0.28 12.89
N THR A 48 -3.59 -0.44 13.95
CA THR A 48 -4.04 0.15 15.21
C THR A 48 -2.95 0.99 15.88
N ASP A 49 -1.72 0.49 15.91
CA ASP A 49 -0.58 1.22 16.47
C ASP A 49 -0.38 2.56 15.73
N VAL A 50 -0.45 2.56 14.39
CA VAL A 50 -0.31 3.79 13.59
C VAL A 50 -1.47 4.75 13.82
N VAL A 51 -2.73 4.30 13.68
CA VAL A 51 -3.89 5.20 13.79
C VAL A 51 -4.11 5.73 15.20
N SER A 52 -3.52 5.08 16.23
CA SER A 52 -3.54 5.59 17.59
C SER A 52 -2.71 6.86 17.77
N VAL A 53 -1.68 7.04 16.93
CA VAL A 53 -0.78 8.21 16.93
C VAL A 53 -1.12 9.18 15.80
N HIS A 54 -1.61 8.66 14.67
CA HIS A 54 -2.01 9.41 13.48
C HIS A 54 -3.49 9.13 13.16
N PRO A 55 -4.42 9.79 13.86
CA PRO A 55 -5.85 9.59 13.62
C PRO A 55 -6.23 9.92 12.18
N ILE A 56 -7.13 9.12 11.61
CA ILE A 56 -7.65 9.28 10.25
C ILE A 56 -9.18 9.26 10.28
N ASN A 57 -9.81 10.09 9.45
CA ASN A 57 -11.26 10.17 9.34
C ASN A 57 -11.82 9.16 8.32
N VAL A 58 -11.42 7.90 8.42
CA VAL A 58 -11.90 6.79 7.59
C VAL A 58 -12.39 5.66 8.51
N PRO A 59 -13.58 5.08 8.27
CA PRO A 59 -14.06 3.95 9.06
C PRO A 59 -13.06 2.81 9.09
N ARG A 60 -12.79 2.26 10.29
CA ARG A 60 -11.76 1.21 10.47
C ARG A 60 -11.97 -0.01 9.59
N SER A 61 -13.22 -0.43 9.36
CA SER A 61 -13.52 -1.56 8.47
C SER A 61 -13.09 -1.31 7.02
N ILE A 62 -13.23 -0.07 6.54
CA ILE A 62 -12.83 0.33 5.18
C ILE A 62 -11.32 0.48 5.11
N LEU A 63 -10.73 1.18 6.09
CA LEU A 63 -9.29 1.39 6.15
C LEU A 63 -8.55 0.05 6.19
N ASP A 64 -8.89 -0.82 7.13
CA ASP A 64 -8.22 -2.10 7.31
C ASP A 64 -8.31 -2.93 6.01
N GLY A 65 -9.48 -2.96 5.35
CA GLY A 65 -9.66 -3.63 4.06
C GLY A 65 -8.75 -3.07 2.96
N ILE A 66 -8.69 -1.74 2.80
CA ILE A 66 -7.81 -1.11 1.80
C ILE A 66 -6.34 -1.45 2.08
N ILE A 67 -5.92 -1.34 3.34
CA ILE A 67 -4.52 -1.60 3.73
C ILE A 67 -4.14 -3.06 3.46
N PHE A 68 -5.02 -4.01 3.75
CA PHE A 68 -4.76 -5.43 3.48
C PHE A 68 -4.68 -5.74 1.98
N GLU A 69 -5.53 -5.13 1.15
CA GLU A 69 -5.45 -5.34 -0.30
C GLU A 69 -4.16 -4.75 -0.89
N ILE A 70 -3.75 -3.54 -0.46
CA ILE A 70 -2.46 -2.98 -0.87
C ILE A 70 -1.31 -3.87 -0.38
N ASP A 71 -1.40 -4.39 0.85
CA ASP A 71 -0.40 -5.30 1.41
C ASP A 71 -0.23 -6.58 0.58
N ASN A 72 -1.34 -7.21 0.19
CA ASN A 72 -1.35 -8.40 -0.65
C ASN A 72 -0.66 -8.14 -1.99
N LEU A 73 -0.98 -7.02 -2.66
CA LEU A 73 -0.34 -6.63 -3.92
C LEU A 73 1.19 -6.52 -3.80
N VAL A 74 1.67 -5.94 -2.70
CA VAL A 74 3.12 -5.81 -2.45
C VAL A 74 3.76 -7.16 -2.17
N LEU A 75 3.12 -8.01 -1.36
CA LEU A 75 3.63 -9.35 -1.06
C LEU A 75 3.68 -10.24 -2.30
N ASP A 76 2.67 -10.15 -3.16
CA ASP A 76 2.62 -10.86 -4.44
C ASP A 76 3.74 -10.40 -5.37
N GLU A 77 3.98 -9.09 -5.50
CA GLU A 77 5.09 -8.57 -6.30
C GLU A 77 6.45 -9.08 -5.81
N VAL A 78 6.66 -9.08 -4.49
CA VAL A 78 7.88 -9.62 -3.86
C VAL A 78 8.01 -11.13 -4.10
N ALA A 79 6.92 -11.89 -3.97
CA ALA A 79 6.91 -13.32 -4.23
C ALA A 79 7.26 -13.62 -5.70
N GLU A 80 6.68 -12.89 -6.65
CA GLU A 80 6.98 -13.02 -8.08
C GLU A 80 8.41 -12.61 -8.42
N LYS A 81 8.95 -11.58 -7.76
CA LYS A 81 10.37 -11.22 -7.90
C LYS A 81 11.29 -12.34 -7.40
N ASN A 82 11.01 -12.87 -6.21
CA ASN A 82 11.79 -13.97 -5.63
C ASN A 82 11.74 -15.24 -6.49
N LYS A 83 10.64 -15.51 -7.21
CA LYS A 83 10.56 -16.62 -8.18
C LYS A 83 11.45 -16.39 -9.40
N ARG A 84 11.49 -15.16 -9.91
CA ARG A 84 12.32 -14.77 -11.07
C ARG A 84 13.82 -14.84 -10.78
N ASP A 85 14.21 -14.45 -9.57
CA ASP A 85 15.63 -14.37 -9.16
C ASP A 85 16.22 -15.72 -8.73
N LYS A 86 15.39 -16.77 -8.58
CA LYS A 86 15.90 -18.12 -8.31
C LYS A 86 16.67 -18.65 -9.53
N PRO A 87 17.89 -19.20 -9.35
CA PRO A 87 18.62 -19.81 -10.44
C PRO A 87 17.79 -20.95 -11.04
N LYS A 88 17.62 -20.95 -12.36
CA LYS A 88 17.05 -22.09 -13.08
C LYS A 88 18.06 -23.23 -12.94
N ASN A 89 17.72 -24.28 -12.21
CA ASN A 89 18.50 -25.50 -12.23
C ASN A 89 18.54 -26.02 -13.68
N THR A 90 19.69 -25.84 -14.34
CA THR A 90 20.08 -26.52 -15.59
C THR A 90 20.46 -27.96 -15.30
#